data_AF-G3UD88-F1
#
_entry.id   AF-G3UD88-F1
#
_cell.length_a   1.000
_cell.length_b   1.000
_cell.length_c   1.000
_cell.angle_alpha   90.00
_cell.angle_beta   90.00
_cell.angle_gamma   90.00
#
_symmetry.space_group_name_H-M   'P 1'
#
loop_
_entity.id
_entity.type
_entity.pdbx_description
1 polymer ?
#
loop_
_entity_poly.entity_id
_entity_poly.type
_entity_poly.pdbx_seq_one_letter_code
_entity_poly.pdbx_strand_id
1 'polypeptide(L)'
;VSAPPVISATSSGAGVPGGLFRAEPLYSTPGEPPRLTPSSVSGNTNTNECRMVDMHGVKVASFLMDGQELICLPQVFDLFLKHLVGGLHTVYTKLKRLDISPVVCTVEQVRILRGLGAIQPGVNRCKLITRKDFETLFTDCTNA
;
A
#
# COMPACT_ATOMS: atom_id res chain seq x y z
N VAL A 1 -29.41 -42.33 10.52
CA VAL A 1 -28.92 -43.34 9.57
C VAL A 1 -29.37 -42.94 8.18
N SER A 2 -28.43 -42.56 7.31
CA SER A 2 -28.49 -42.77 5.85
C SER A 2 -27.19 -42.27 5.25
N ALA A 3 -26.59 -43.16 4.47
CA ALA A 3 -25.18 -43.22 4.09
C ALA A 3 -24.85 -42.34 2.86
N PRO A 4 -23.55 -42.10 2.58
CA PRO A 4 -23.08 -41.33 1.42
C PRO A 4 -22.98 -42.20 0.16
N PRO A 5 -22.82 -41.62 -1.05
CA PRO A 5 -22.47 -42.40 -2.22
C PRO A 5 -20.96 -42.71 -2.25
N VAL A 6 -20.66 -43.92 -2.72
CA VAL A 6 -19.33 -44.53 -2.83
C VAL A 6 -19.07 -44.95 -4.28
N ILE A 7 -17.79 -44.86 -4.68
CA ILE A 7 -17.02 -45.66 -5.68
C ILE A 7 -17.35 -45.52 -7.19
N SER A 8 -16.42 -45.65 -8.16
CA SER A 8 -14.97 -45.91 -8.22
C SER A 8 -14.45 -45.84 -9.68
N ALA A 9 -13.11 -45.89 -9.82
CA ALA A 9 -12.31 -46.60 -10.86
C ALA A 9 -12.19 -45.96 -12.27
N THR A 10 -11.06 -45.99 -13.03
CA THR A 10 -9.74 -46.68 -12.95
C THR A 10 -8.74 -46.08 -13.98
N SER A 11 -7.43 -46.28 -13.73
CA SER A 11 -6.31 -46.63 -14.68
C SER A 11 -5.90 -45.65 -15.81
N SER A 12 -4.66 -45.50 -16.28
CA SER A 12 -3.30 -46.03 -15.99
C SER A 12 -2.31 -45.39 -16.98
N GLY A 13 -1.00 -45.39 -16.69
CA GLY A 13 0.09 -45.23 -17.68
C GLY A 13 1.22 -44.29 -17.19
N ALA A 14 2.29 -44.80 -16.57
CA ALA A 14 3.57 -45.21 -17.19
C ALA A 14 4.35 -44.01 -17.77
N GLY A 15 5.63 -43.73 -17.50
CA GLY A 15 6.72 -44.40 -16.82
C GLY A 15 8.01 -43.80 -17.41
N VAL A 16 8.99 -43.39 -16.60
CA VAL A 16 10.36 -43.09 -17.06
C VAL A 16 11.35 -43.32 -15.90
N PRO A 17 12.36 -44.19 -16.06
CA PRO A 17 13.37 -44.44 -15.04
C PRO A 17 14.70 -43.73 -15.35
N GLY A 18 15.46 -43.46 -14.29
CA GLY A 18 16.93 -43.65 -14.27
C GLY A 18 17.81 -42.49 -14.75
N GLY A 19 18.71 -42.03 -13.89
CA GLY A 19 19.80 -41.15 -14.29
C GLY A 19 20.62 -40.57 -13.14
N LEU A 20 21.36 -41.44 -12.43
CA LEU A 20 22.50 -41.03 -11.61
C LEU A 20 23.61 -40.49 -12.52
N PHE A 21 24.00 -39.23 -12.37
CA PHE A 21 25.39 -38.81 -12.55
C PHE A 21 25.68 -37.51 -11.82
N ARG A 22 26.82 -37.53 -11.13
CA ARG A 22 27.47 -36.45 -10.39
C ARG A 22 28.70 -36.06 -11.20
N ALA A 23 28.91 -34.78 -11.46
CA ALA A 23 30.24 -34.18 -11.70
C ALA A 23 30.18 -32.64 -11.66
N GLU A 24 30.72 -32.06 -10.58
CA GLU A 24 31.49 -30.80 -10.61
C GLU A 24 32.93 -31.19 -11.01
N PRO A 25 33.72 -30.37 -11.75
CA PRO A 25 34.43 -29.26 -11.09
C PRO A 25 34.76 -28.01 -11.95
N LEU A 26 34.78 -26.86 -11.24
CA LEU A 26 35.76 -25.75 -11.28
C LEU A 26 36.43 -25.36 -12.61
N TYR A 27 36.12 -24.14 -13.08
CA TYR A 27 37.16 -23.19 -13.50
C TYR A 27 36.68 -21.74 -13.33
N SER A 28 37.52 -20.95 -12.67
CA SER A 28 37.33 -19.52 -12.36
C SER A 28 37.79 -18.63 -13.52
N THR A 29 37.10 -17.51 -13.76
CA THR A 29 37.68 -16.32 -14.38
C THR A 29 37.34 -15.06 -13.57
N PRO A 30 38.33 -14.20 -13.25
CA PRO A 30 38.13 -12.92 -12.59
C PRO A 30 37.96 -11.79 -13.63
N GLY A 31 37.02 -10.87 -13.38
CA GLY A 31 36.77 -9.74 -14.28
C GLY A 31 35.80 -8.70 -13.70
N GLU A 32 36.28 -7.98 -12.69
CA GLU A 32 36.05 -6.55 -12.36
C GLU A 32 34.62 -5.91 -12.45
N PRO A 33 34.09 -5.32 -11.35
CA PRO A 33 33.14 -4.21 -11.36
C PRO A 33 33.91 -2.87 -11.47
N PRO A 34 33.40 -1.73 -11.97
CA PRO A 34 32.08 -1.18 -11.64
C PRO A 34 31.43 -0.36 -12.78
N ARG A 35 30.13 -0.03 -12.65
CA ARG A 35 29.66 1.31 -13.04
C ARG A 35 28.30 1.64 -12.42
N LEU A 36 28.40 2.41 -11.34
CA LEU A 36 27.32 3.23 -10.81
C LEU A 36 26.93 4.25 -11.87
N THR A 37 25.76 4.09 -12.46
CA THR A 37 25.00 5.21 -13.03
C THR A 37 23.51 4.94 -12.77
N PRO A 38 22.88 5.52 -11.74
CA PRO A 38 21.44 5.73 -11.79
C PRO A 38 21.19 6.92 -12.74
N SER A 39 21.34 6.66 -14.05
CA SER A 39 20.70 7.49 -15.05
C SER A 39 19.22 7.11 -15.05
N SER A 40 18.48 7.73 -14.15
CA SER A 40 17.04 7.85 -14.29
C SER A 40 16.70 9.31 -14.04
N VAL A 41 16.73 10.07 -15.13
CA VAL A 41 15.84 11.21 -15.32
C VAL A 41 14.44 10.71 -14.96
N SER A 42 14.03 10.90 -13.70
CA SER A 42 12.67 10.59 -13.26
C SER A 42 11.85 11.86 -13.34
N GLY A 43 11.69 12.34 -14.58
CA GLY A 43 10.58 13.20 -14.96
C GLY A 43 9.35 12.34 -15.26
N ASN A 44 9.06 11.32 -14.44
CA ASN A 44 7.82 10.58 -14.51
C ASN A 44 6.93 11.12 -13.41
N THR A 45 5.84 11.78 -13.80
CA THR A 45 4.69 12.12 -12.98
C THR A 45 3.97 10.85 -12.52
N ASN A 46 4.66 9.98 -11.78
CA ASN A 46 4.11 8.73 -11.32
C ASN A 46 3.25 9.01 -10.07
N THR A 47 1.97 9.30 -10.30
CA THR A 47 0.94 9.50 -9.27
C THR A 47 0.72 8.29 -8.35
N ASN A 48 1.40 7.17 -8.63
CA ASN A 48 1.34 5.92 -7.86
C ASN A 48 2.59 5.68 -7.00
N GLU A 49 3.56 6.59 -6.98
CA GLU A 49 4.71 6.45 -6.08
C GLU A 49 4.31 6.84 -4.65
N CYS A 50 4.16 5.84 -3.79
CA CYS A 50 3.88 6.04 -2.37
C CYS A 50 5.17 6.23 -1.58
N ARG A 51 5.20 7.23 -0.69
CA ARG A 51 6.33 7.55 0.18
C ARG A 51 5.86 7.68 1.63
N MET A 52 6.76 7.48 2.58
CA MET A 52 6.49 7.72 3.99
C MET A 52 6.96 9.13 4.36
N VAL A 53 6.07 9.92 4.95
CA VAL A 53 6.36 11.29 5.41
C VAL A 53 6.11 11.39 6.91
N ASP A 54 6.90 12.20 7.61
CA ASP A 54 6.73 12.43 9.05
C ASP A 54 5.67 13.50 9.31
N MET A 55 4.65 13.15 10.10
CA MET A 55 3.63 14.06 10.62
C MET A 55 3.52 13.90 12.13
N HIS A 56 3.72 15.00 12.87
CA HIS A 56 3.72 15.01 14.33
C HIS A 56 4.59 13.90 14.98
N GLY A 57 5.72 13.56 14.36
CA GLY A 57 6.62 12.50 14.83
C GLY A 57 6.21 11.06 14.47
N VAL A 58 5.18 10.88 13.65
CA VAL A 58 4.73 9.57 13.16
C VAL A 58 4.83 9.51 11.64
N LYS A 59 5.29 8.36 11.11
CA LYS A 59 5.37 8.12 9.67
C LYS A 59 4.01 7.76 9.09
N VAL A 60 3.55 8.54 8.11
CA VAL A 60 2.29 8.34 7.39
C VAL A 60 2.54 8.15 5.89
N ALA A 61 1.70 7.37 5.24
CA ALA A 61 1.80 7.12 3.81
C ALA A 61 1.26 8.31 3.02
N SER A 62 1.99 8.69 1.98
CA SER A 62 1.74 9.86 1.14
C SER A 62 1.95 9.53 -0.33
N PHE A 63 1.17 10.17 -1.20
CA PHE A 63 1.35 10.16 -2.63
C PHE A 63 1.68 11.57 -3.12
N LEU A 64 2.56 11.66 -4.12
CA LEU A 64 2.83 12.91 -4.82
C LEU A 64 1.91 13.01 -6.05
N MET A 65 0.97 13.94 -6.05
CA MET A 65 0.10 14.22 -7.20
C MET A 65 0.15 15.72 -7.51
N ASP A 66 0.37 16.06 -8.78
CA ASP A 66 0.42 17.45 -9.23
C ASP A 66 1.39 18.35 -8.45
N GLY A 67 2.50 17.76 -7.97
CA GLY A 67 3.50 18.46 -7.14
C GLY A 67 3.07 18.68 -5.69
N GLN A 68 1.92 18.18 -5.28
CA GLN A 68 1.42 18.23 -3.91
C GLN A 68 1.52 16.86 -3.25
N GLU A 69 1.89 16.86 -1.97
CA GLU A 69 1.90 15.65 -1.17
C GLU A 69 0.55 15.48 -0.48
N LEU A 70 -0.11 14.36 -0.79
CA LEU A 70 -1.37 13.98 -0.20
C LEU A 70 -1.21 12.74 0.66
N ILE A 71 -1.62 12.86 1.92
CA ILE A 71 -1.55 11.81 2.93
C ILE A 71 -2.86 11.02 2.99
N CYS A 72 -2.76 9.78 3.45
CA CYS A 72 -3.92 8.91 3.64
C CYS A 72 -4.83 9.41 4.79
N LEU A 73 -6.04 9.89 4.46
CA LEU A 73 -6.98 10.43 5.46
C LEU A 73 -7.44 9.39 6.50
N PRO A 74 -7.84 8.15 6.13
CA PRO A 74 -8.15 7.11 7.11
C PRO A 74 -6.99 6.81 8.07
N GLN A 75 -5.75 6.82 7.58
CA GLN A 75 -4.57 6.56 8.40
C GLN A 75 -4.37 7.66 9.45
N VAL A 76 -4.38 8.92 9.03
CA VAL A 76 -4.21 10.05 9.98
C VAL A 76 -5.40 10.21 10.92
N PHE A 77 -6.60 9.79 10.50
CA PHE A 77 -7.73 9.68 11.41
C PHE A 77 -7.45 8.68 12.54
N ASP A 78 -7.03 7.46 12.21
CA ASP A 78 -6.76 6.40 13.20
C ASP A 78 -5.60 6.78 14.14
N LEU A 79 -4.63 7.56 13.65
CA LEU A 79 -3.48 7.99 14.44
C LEU A 79 -3.79 9.18 15.35
N PHE A 80 -4.45 10.23 14.83
CA PHE A 80 -4.53 11.52 15.51
C PHE A 80 -5.95 11.93 15.92
N LEU A 81 -6.98 11.49 15.19
CA LEU A 81 -8.34 12.01 15.35
C LEU A 81 -9.31 11.03 16.01
N LYS A 82 -9.03 9.73 16.04
CA LYS A 82 -9.96 8.67 16.51
C LYS A 82 -10.53 8.89 17.91
N HIS A 83 -9.81 9.62 18.76
CA HIS A 83 -10.23 9.93 20.13
C HIS A 83 -10.83 11.33 20.29
N LEU A 84 -10.66 12.20 19.28
CA LEU A 84 -11.20 13.56 19.27
C LEU A 84 -12.58 13.61 18.62
N VAL A 85 -12.84 12.75 17.64
CA VAL A 85 -14.12 12.70 16.92
C VAL A 85 -14.71 11.30 16.91
N GLY A 86 -16.04 11.22 16.93
CA GLY A 86 -16.79 9.95 17.00
C GLY A 86 -16.71 9.05 15.76
N GLY A 87 -15.87 9.37 14.78
CA GLY A 87 -15.64 8.53 13.59
C GLY A 87 -15.29 9.29 12.32
N LEU A 88 -14.87 8.54 11.30
CA LEU A 88 -14.49 9.06 9.99
C LEU A 88 -15.64 9.80 9.28
N HIS A 89 -16.89 9.45 9.57
CA HIS A 89 -18.07 10.15 9.04
C HIS A 89 -18.13 11.62 9.49
N THR A 90 -17.84 11.88 10.76
CA THR A 90 -17.77 13.24 11.31
C THR A 90 -16.64 14.02 10.67
N VAL A 91 -15.49 13.37 10.41
CA VAL A 91 -14.37 14.00 9.68
C VAL A 91 -14.81 14.48 8.31
N TYR A 92 -15.51 13.64 7.53
CA TYR A 92 -16.01 14.07 6.21
C TYR A 92 -16.99 15.23 6.28
N THR A 93 -17.81 15.28 7.33
CA THR A 93 -18.75 16.39 7.53
C THR A 93 -18.01 17.68 7.89
N LYS A 94 -16.98 17.61 8.75
CA LYS A 94 -16.12 18.76 9.07
C LYS A 94 -15.37 19.26 7.85
N LEU A 95 -14.77 18.37 7.06
CA LEU A 95 -14.10 18.74 5.80
C LEU A 95 -15.03 19.52 4.86
N LYS A 96 -16.30 19.12 4.74
CA LYS A 96 -17.30 19.85 3.95
C LYS A 96 -17.58 21.25 4.49
N ARG A 97 -17.57 21.46 5.81
CA ARG A 97 -17.78 22.79 6.43
C ARG A 97 -16.57 23.70 6.29
N LEU A 98 -15.38 23.13 6.17
CA LEU A 98 -14.12 23.84 5.96
C LEU A 98 -13.80 24.06 4.46
N ASP A 99 -14.72 23.69 3.56
CA ASP A 99 -14.55 23.75 2.11
C ASP A 99 -13.33 22.96 1.57
N ILE A 100 -12.94 21.90 2.28
CA ILE A 100 -11.84 21.02 1.89
C ILE A 100 -12.39 19.80 1.14
N SER A 101 -11.93 19.60 -0.09
CA SER A 101 -12.32 18.47 -0.94
C SER A 101 -11.20 17.43 -1.04
N PRO A 102 -11.29 16.29 -0.30
CA PRO A 102 -10.27 15.26 -0.37
C PRO A 102 -10.36 14.46 -1.68
N VAL A 103 -9.21 13.99 -2.17
CA VAL A 103 -9.09 13.21 -3.41
C VAL A 103 -9.46 11.76 -3.15
N VAL A 104 -10.26 11.14 -4.02
CA VAL A 104 -10.60 9.72 -3.90
C VAL A 104 -9.45 8.86 -4.43
N CYS A 105 -9.01 7.86 -3.66
CA CYS A 105 -7.95 6.97 -4.10
C CYS A 105 -8.39 6.07 -5.26
N THR A 106 -7.47 5.77 -6.17
CA THR A 106 -7.64 4.70 -7.16
C THR A 106 -7.56 3.32 -6.51
N VAL A 107 -8.06 2.28 -7.18
CA VAL A 107 -7.97 0.89 -6.68
C VAL A 107 -6.52 0.49 -6.42
N GLU A 108 -5.60 0.94 -7.27
CA GLU A 108 -4.18 0.65 -7.14
C GLU A 108 -3.56 1.33 -5.91
N GLN A 109 -3.87 2.61 -5.68
CA GLN A 109 -3.42 3.32 -4.47
C GLN A 109 -3.94 2.64 -3.20
N VAL A 110 -5.20 2.17 -3.18
CA VAL A 110 -5.74 1.43 -2.03
C VAL A 110 -4.99 0.10 -1.82
N ARG A 111 -4.60 -0.60 -2.90
CA ARG A 111 -3.75 -1.81 -2.80
C ARG A 111 -2.39 -1.51 -2.20
N ILE A 112 -1.72 -0.45 -2.68
CA ILE A 112 -0.41 -0.03 -2.18
C ILE A 112 -0.49 0.32 -0.68
N LEU A 113 -1.48 1.12 -0.28
CA LEU A 113 -1.67 1.49 1.13
C LEU A 113 -1.92 0.29 2.04
N ARG A 114 -2.68 -0.72 1.58
CA ARG A 114 -2.86 -1.98 2.31
C ARG A 114 -1.56 -2.77 2.41
N GLY A 115 -0.79 -2.85 1.33
CA GLY A 115 0.50 -3.55 1.31
C GLY A 115 1.52 -2.94 2.28
N LEU A 116 1.43 -1.62 2.51
CA LEU A 116 2.26 -0.89 3.47
C LEU A 116 1.72 -0.94 4.91
N GLY A 117 0.55 -1.51 5.14
CA GLY A 117 -0.11 -1.52 6.45
C GLY A 117 -0.62 -0.14 6.91
N ALA A 118 -0.67 0.85 6.01
CA ALA A 118 -1.19 2.19 6.32
C ALA A 118 -2.70 2.18 6.60
N ILE A 119 -3.42 1.22 6.02
CA ILE A 119 -4.86 1.00 6.22
C ILE A 119 -5.13 -0.50 6.43
N GLN A 120 -6.23 -0.81 7.12
CA GLN A 120 -6.60 -2.20 7.36
C GLN A 120 -6.97 -2.95 6.06
N PRO A 121 -6.74 -4.28 5.99
CA PRO A 121 -7.04 -5.07 4.79
C PRO A 121 -8.50 -4.99 4.31
N GLY A 122 -9.46 -4.80 5.23
CA GLY A 122 -10.89 -4.66 4.89
C GLY A 122 -11.28 -3.30 4.29
N VAL A 123 -10.39 -2.31 4.32
CA VAL A 123 -10.69 -0.97 3.80
C VAL A 123 -10.58 -0.97 2.28
N ASN A 124 -11.70 -0.65 1.63
CA ASN A 124 -11.80 -0.53 0.17
C ASN A 124 -12.06 0.90 -0.31
N ARG A 125 -12.32 1.83 0.61
CA ARG A 125 -12.59 3.23 0.31
C ARG A 125 -11.58 4.08 1.06
N CYS A 126 -10.69 4.74 0.33
CA CYS A 126 -9.70 5.64 0.88
C CYS A 126 -9.80 6.99 0.18
N LYS A 127 -9.49 8.05 0.94
CA LYS A 127 -9.31 9.39 0.39
C LYS A 127 -7.97 9.94 0.84
N LEU A 128 -7.39 10.82 0.02
CA LEU A 128 -6.18 11.55 0.30
C LEU A 128 -6.50 13.02 0.58
N ILE A 129 -5.71 13.65 1.43
CA ILE A 129 -5.84 15.05 1.81
C ILE A 129 -4.45 15.68 1.80
N THR A 130 -4.33 16.98 1.51
CA THR A 130 -3.02 17.63 1.60
C THR A 130 -2.58 17.79 3.05
N ARG A 131 -1.27 17.91 3.29
CA ARG A 131 -0.73 18.15 4.64
C ARG A 131 -1.32 19.42 5.27
N LYS A 132 -1.44 20.50 4.50
CA LYS A 132 -1.99 21.79 4.95
C LYS A 132 -3.45 21.68 5.37
N ASP A 133 -4.26 20.96 4.59
CA ASP A 133 -5.67 20.78 4.87
C ASP A 133 -5.90 19.91 6.10
N PHE A 134 -5.03 18.90 6.31
CA PHE A 134 -5.06 18.10 7.53
C PHE A 134 -4.77 18.92 8.79
N GLU A 135 -3.79 19.83 8.77
CA GLU A 135 -3.50 20.71 9.92
C GLU A 135 -4.71 21.60 10.26
N THR A 136 -5.41 22.09 9.23
CA THR A 136 -6.63 22.88 9.39
C THR A 136 -7.74 22.07 10.06
N LEU A 137 -7.97 20.84 9.56
CA LEU A 137 -8.92 19.90 10.16
C LEU A 137 -8.53 19.53 11.60
N PHE A 138 -7.24 19.28 11.86
CA PHE A 138 -6.75 18.91 13.18
C PHE A 138 -7.01 20.03 14.19
N THR A 139 -6.70 21.27 13.82
CA THR A 139 -6.97 22.47 14.62
C THR A 139 -8.46 22.65 14.90
N ASP A 140 -9.34 22.42 13.91
CA ASP A 140 -10.80 22.46 14.09
C ASP A 140 -11.34 21.33 15.01
N CYS A 141 -10.62 20.22 15.11
CA CYS A 141 -11.00 19.12 16.01
C CYS A 141 -10.48 19.33 17.44
N THR A 142 -9.39 20.08 17.63
CA THR A 142 -8.76 20.32 18.94
C THR A 142 -9.22 21.60 19.62
N ASN A 143 -9.62 22.61 18.86
CA ASN A 143 -10.11 23.90 19.39
C ASN A 143 -11.64 24.00 19.51
N ALA A 144 -12.36 22.89 19.33
CA ALA A 144 -13.82 22.82 19.41
C ALA A 144 -14.33 22.60 20.85
#